data_AF-A0A946L0S8-F1
#
_entry.id   AF-A0A946L0S8-F1
#
_cell.length_a   1.000
_cell.length_b   1.000
_cell.length_c   1.000
_cell.angle_alpha   90.00
_cell.angle_beta   90.00
_cell.angle_gamma   90.00
#
_symmetry.space_group_name_H-M   'P 1'
#
loop_
_entity.id
_entity.type
_entity.pdbx_description
1 polymer ?
#
loop_
_entity_poly.entity_id
_entity_poly.type
_entity_poly.pdbx_seq_one_letter_code
_entity_poly.pdbx_strand_id
1 'polypeptide(L)'
;MENFSTLFMRLKKERGLSNKQIASFTGANLKEVKKWDAGVSFPTDKKVIVALEGLLGREVMDTLEHLSINDQRSINPENIEDSLFTIDRDKNVELKSGIFNKFKSEKQKNKDVPQPELFTYENISDTQDLEDFDMQNQISNFETALDEKPYIADSKQLGFYLSRNIKTSLSLLFILILITRGFQLFLDSIKIIIENLL
;
A
#
# COMPACT_ATOMS: atom_id res chain seq x y z
N MET A 1 3.43 18.17 36.49
CA MET A 1 3.07 16.87 35.88
C MET A 1 3.35 16.99 34.40
N GLU A 2 4.08 16.05 33.81
CA GLU A 2 4.29 16.04 32.36
C GLU A 2 3.03 15.52 31.66
N ASN A 3 2.64 16.17 30.57
CA ASN A 3 1.49 15.76 29.76
C ASN A 3 1.94 14.67 28.77
N PHE A 4 1.07 13.70 28.47
CA PHE A 4 1.33 12.62 27.50
C PHE A 4 1.96 13.13 26.20
N SER A 5 1.46 14.23 25.60
CA SER A 5 2.03 14.77 24.35
C SER A 5 3.49 15.21 24.51
N THR A 6 3.85 15.82 25.63
CA THR A 6 5.23 16.27 25.90
C THR A 6 6.18 15.10 26.10
N LEU A 7 5.73 14.05 26.80
CA LEU A 7 6.51 12.85 27.05
C LEU A 7 6.64 12.01 25.77
N PHE A 8 5.53 11.83 25.04
CA PHE A 8 5.49 11.18 23.73
C PHE A 8 6.47 11.84 22.75
N MET A 9 6.50 13.18 22.70
CA MET A 9 7.42 13.91 21.83
C MET A 9 8.89 13.78 22.23
N ARG A 10 9.18 13.80 23.52
CA ARG A 10 10.54 13.55 24.04
C ARG A 10 11.02 12.16 23.66
N LEU A 11 10.23 11.13 23.98
CA LEU A 11 10.56 9.73 23.75
C LEU A 11 10.66 9.35 22.27
N LYS A 12 9.80 9.96 21.45
CA LYS A 12 9.89 9.87 19.99
C LYS A 12 11.19 10.45 19.45
N LYS A 13 11.61 11.61 19.97
CA LYS A 13 12.85 12.29 19.55
C LYS A 13 14.09 11.53 20.00
N GLU A 14 14.11 11.03 21.23
CA GLU A 14 15.20 10.21 21.77
C GLU A 14 15.43 8.93 20.96
N ARG A 15 14.34 8.30 20.49
CA ARG A 15 14.42 7.09 19.67
C ARG A 15 14.54 7.35 18.17
N GLY A 16 14.59 8.61 17.74
CA GLY A 16 14.69 8.98 16.32
C GLY A 16 13.50 8.50 15.47
N LEU A 17 12.32 8.32 16.06
CA LEU A 17 11.16 7.75 15.37
C LEU A 17 10.35 8.83 14.64
N SER A 18 9.97 8.56 13.40
CA SER A 18 9.04 9.40 12.64
C SER A 18 7.58 9.01 12.92
N ASN A 19 6.65 9.96 12.72
CA ASN A 19 5.21 9.69 12.84
C ASN A 19 4.73 8.58 11.88
N LYS A 20 5.40 8.39 10.74
CA LYS A 20 5.12 7.30 9.79
C LYS A 20 5.53 5.94 10.35
N GLN A 21 6.70 5.85 10.98
CA GLN A 21 7.17 4.62 11.61
C GLN A 21 6.31 4.25 12.81
N ILE A 22 5.95 5.20 13.66
CA ILE A 22 5.06 4.97 14.80
C ILE A 22 3.70 4.45 14.32
N ALA A 23 3.11 5.06 13.28
CA ALA A 23 1.87 4.57 12.67
C ALA A 23 2.01 3.13 12.14
N SER A 24 3.13 2.82 11.48
CA SER A 24 3.38 1.49 10.92
C SER A 24 3.58 0.41 11.99
N PHE A 25 4.25 0.74 13.11
CA PHE A 25 4.54 -0.22 14.18
C PHE A 25 3.36 -0.42 15.14
N THR A 26 2.53 0.61 15.33
CA THR A 26 1.40 0.56 16.25
C THR A 26 0.09 0.15 15.57
N GLY A 27 0.05 0.18 14.23
CA GLY A 27 -1.17 -0.04 13.45
C GLY A 27 -2.15 1.13 13.48
N ALA A 28 -1.81 2.23 14.15
CA ALA A 28 -2.64 3.42 14.23
C ALA A 28 -2.56 4.28 12.97
N ASN A 29 -3.58 5.10 12.71
CA ASN A 29 -3.57 5.97 11.54
C ASN A 29 -2.53 7.09 11.72
N LEU A 30 -1.79 7.43 10.66
CA LEU A 30 -0.87 8.57 10.66
C LEU A 30 -1.52 9.89 11.12
N LYS A 31 -2.83 10.07 10.86
CA LYS A 31 -3.58 11.23 11.34
C LYS A 31 -3.75 11.23 12.87
N GLU A 32 -3.93 10.07 13.49
CA GLU A 32 -4.07 9.93 14.94
C GLU A 32 -2.74 10.15 15.64
N VAL A 33 -1.65 9.59 15.11
CA VAL A 33 -0.29 9.82 15.62
C VAL A 33 0.06 11.32 15.61
N LYS A 34 -0.36 12.06 14.57
CA LYS A 34 -0.19 13.52 14.54
C LYS A 34 -1.05 14.26 15.58
N LYS A 35 -2.22 13.73 15.94
CA LYS A 35 -3.06 14.32 16.99
C LYS A 35 -2.48 14.04 18.38
N TRP A 36 -1.82 12.91 18.59
CA TRP A 36 -1.07 12.59 19.82
C TRP A 36 0.11 13.54 20.01
N ASP A 37 0.86 13.76 18.93
CA ASP A 37 1.95 14.74 18.85
C ASP A 37 1.44 16.15 19.23
N ALA A 38 0.31 16.56 18.66
CA ALA A 38 -0.34 17.83 18.97
C ALA A 38 -1.08 17.90 20.32
N GLY A 39 -1.17 16.78 21.07
CA GLY A 39 -1.92 16.71 22.35
C GLY A 39 -3.43 16.87 22.23
N VAL A 40 -3.99 16.67 21.03
CA VAL A 40 -5.43 16.80 20.73
C VAL A 40 -6.19 15.49 20.98
N SER A 41 -5.49 14.35 20.97
CA SER A 41 -6.08 13.05 21.28
C SER A 41 -5.06 12.12 21.95
N PHE A 42 -5.54 10.99 22.43
CA PHE A 42 -4.75 9.95 23.08
C PHE A 42 -5.05 8.59 22.42
N PRO A 43 -4.14 7.61 22.50
CA PRO A 43 -4.42 6.25 22.05
C PRO A 43 -5.50 5.61 22.93
N THR A 44 -6.56 5.10 22.30
CA THR A 44 -7.69 4.44 22.98
C THR A 44 -7.70 2.92 22.80
N ASP A 45 -7.13 2.44 21.70
CA ASP A 45 -7.13 1.01 21.39
C ASP A 45 -6.07 0.28 22.20
N LYS A 46 -6.48 -0.76 22.94
CA LYS A 46 -5.58 -1.59 23.76
C LYS A 46 -4.36 -2.11 22.98
N LYS A 47 -4.57 -2.54 21.72
CA LYS A 47 -3.48 -3.01 20.85
C LYS A 47 -2.46 -1.92 20.54
N VAL A 48 -2.95 -0.70 20.29
CA VAL A 48 -2.13 0.47 19.99
C VAL A 48 -1.36 0.90 21.23
N ILE A 49 -1.99 0.87 22.41
CA ILE A 49 -1.39 1.19 23.71
C ILE A 49 -0.23 0.24 24.01
N VAL A 50 -0.43 -1.07 23.88
CA VAL A 50 0.62 -2.08 24.10
C VAL A 50 1.75 -1.95 23.08
N ALA A 51 1.44 -1.69 21.81
CA ALA A 51 2.48 -1.46 20.79
C ALA A 51 3.28 -0.17 21.06
N LEU A 52 2.62 0.88 21.56
CA LEU A 52 3.29 2.11 22.00
C LEU A 52 4.17 1.86 23.23
N GLU A 53 3.77 1.02 24.16
CA GLU A 53 4.60 0.60 25.31
C GLU A 53 5.86 -0.13 24.82
N GLY A 54 5.72 -1.08 23.89
CA GLY A 54 6.86 -1.78 23.30
C GLY A 54 7.81 -0.87 22.52
N LEU A 55 7.27 0.16 21.86
CA LEU A 55 8.05 1.08 21.02
C LEU A 55 8.69 2.24 21.81
N LEU A 56 7.96 2.80 22.79
CA LEU A 56 8.32 4.02 23.52
C LEU A 56 8.57 3.80 25.01
N GLY A 57 8.39 2.58 25.52
CA GLY A 57 8.58 2.23 26.92
C GLY A 57 7.35 2.51 27.79
N ARG A 58 7.37 1.96 29.01
CA ARG A 58 6.30 2.07 30.02
C ARG A 58 6.01 3.49 30.48
N GLU A 59 6.99 4.38 30.40
CA GLU A 59 6.88 5.77 30.82
C GLU A 59 5.71 6.50 30.12
N VAL A 60 5.42 6.16 28.85
CA VAL A 60 4.26 6.72 28.13
C VAL A 60 2.93 6.31 28.78
N MET A 61 2.87 5.10 29.35
CA MET A 61 1.66 4.54 29.96
C MET A 61 1.30 5.19 31.28
N ASP A 62 2.28 5.61 32.08
CA ASP A 62 2.05 6.31 33.35
C ASP A 62 1.21 7.58 33.17
N THR A 63 1.33 8.23 32.01
CA THR A 63 0.52 9.41 31.64
C THR A 63 -0.87 9.07 31.09
N LEU A 64 -1.09 7.83 30.66
CA LEU A 64 -2.37 7.31 30.18
C LEU A 64 -3.20 6.66 31.28
N GLU A 65 -2.56 6.10 32.31
CA GLU A 65 -3.23 5.43 33.43
C GLU A 65 -4.14 6.39 34.21
N HIS A 66 -3.74 7.66 34.34
CA HIS A 66 -4.58 8.73 34.91
C HIS A 66 -5.77 9.15 34.03
N LEU A 67 -5.77 8.78 32.75
CA LEU A 67 -6.83 9.08 31.77
C LEU A 67 -7.74 7.87 31.51
N SER A 68 -7.28 6.66 31.83
CA SER A 68 -7.95 5.37 31.56
C SER A 68 -8.86 4.90 32.70
N ILE A 69 -9.27 5.78 33.62
CA ILE A 69 -10.28 5.44 34.64
C ILE A 69 -11.66 5.45 33.99
N ASN A 70 -11.92 4.48 33.13
CA ASN A 70 -13.21 3.84 32.98
C ASN A 70 -13.01 2.55 32.21
N ASP A 71 -13.29 1.46 32.92
CA ASP A 71 -13.28 0.06 32.50
C ASP A 71 -11.91 -0.53 32.10
N GLN A 72 -11.30 -1.25 33.04
CA GLN A 72 -11.05 -2.67 32.78
C GLN A 72 -10.74 -3.49 34.04
N ARG A 73 -11.51 -4.58 34.18
CA ARG A 73 -11.15 -5.77 34.96
C ARG A 73 -9.77 -6.26 34.53
N SER A 74 -8.95 -6.64 35.50
CA SER A 74 -7.65 -7.29 35.31
C SER A 74 -7.80 -8.54 34.44
N ILE A 75 -7.11 -8.59 33.30
CA ILE A 75 -6.99 -9.81 32.50
C ILE A 75 -5.50 -10.11 32.36
N ASN A 76 -5.13 -11.32 32.76
CA ASN A 76 -3.77 -11.85 32.85
C ASN A 76 -3.04 -11.77 31.48
N PRO A 77 -1.78 -11.28 31.43
CA PRO A 77 -1.04 -11.07 30.17
C PRO A 77 -0.70 -12.35 29.42
N GLU A 78 -0.66 -13.49 30.11
CA GLU A 78 -0.30 -14.81 29.57
C GLU A 78 -1.27 -15.28 28.45
N ASN A 79 -2.54 -14.88 28.49
CA ASN A 79 -3.55 -15.29 27.50
C ASN A 79 -3.53 -14.46 26.19
N ILE A 80 -2.77 -13.36 26.14
CA ILE A 80 -2.77 -12.46 24.97
C ILE A 80 -1.73 -12.90 23.94
N GLU A 81 -0.59 -13.45 24.38
CA GLU A 81 0.46 -13.96 23.48
C GLU A 81 -0.08 -15.11 22.63
N ASP A 82 -0.80 -16.07 23.23
CA ASP A 82 -1.39 -17.20 22.49
C ASP A 82 -2.51 -16.78 21.53
N SER A 83 -3.26 -15.73 21.87
CA SER A 83 -4.35 -15.20 21.04
C SER A 83 -3.85 -14.33 19.87
N LEU A 84 -2.61 -13.82 19.93
CA LEU A 84 -2.00 -13.00 18.87
C LEU A 84 -1.58 -13.84 17.65
N PHE A 85 -1.30 -15.12 17.86
CA PHE A 85 -0.82 -16.03 16.81
C PHE A 85 -1.85 -17.07 16.36
N THR A 86 -3.00 -17.15 17.02
CA THR A 86 -4.12 -18.00 16.59
C THR A 86 -5.08 -17.24 15.68
N ILE A 87 -5.16 -17.67 14.42
CA ILE A 87 -6.12 -17.13 13.44
C ILE A 87 -7.42 -17.91 13.59
N ASP A 88 -8.47 -17.21 14.00
CA ASP A 88 -9.83 -17.75 14.12
C ASP A 88 -10.43 -17.89 12.71
N ARG A 89 -10.22 -19.06 12.07
CA ARG A 89 -10.56 -19.31 10.66
C ARG A 89 -12.05 -19.23 10.34
N ASP A 90 -12.92 -19.33 11.35
CA ASP A 90 -14.38 -19.40 11.19
C ASP A 90 -15.09 -18.05 11.40
N LYS A 91 -14.33 -16.97 11.70
CA LYS A 91 -14.91 -15.66 11.91
C LYS A 91 -15.25 -14.98 10.58
N ASN A 92 -16.49 -15.18 10.11
CA ASN A 92 -17.04 -14.49 8.96
C ASN A 92 -17.15 -12.98 9.25
N VAL A 93 -16.20 -12.20 8.72
CA VAL A 93 -16.24 -10.73 8.77
C VAL A 93 -17.15 -10.23 7.65
N GLU A 94 -18.35 -9.77 7.99
CA GLU A 94 -19.25 -9.10 7.04
C GLU A 94 -18.70 -7.73 6.63
N LEU A 95 -17.92 -7.70 5.55
CA LEU A 95 -17.50 -6.45 4.93
C LEU A 95 -18.69 -5.84 4.17
N LYS A 96 -19.27 -4.74 4.69
CA LYS A 96 -20.25 -3.92 3.94
C LYS A 96 -19.61 -3.43 2.65
N SER A 97 -19.99 -4.03 1.52
CA SER A 97 -19.50 -3.65 0.21
C SER A 97 -20.12 -2.32 -0.22
N GLY A 98 -19.27 -1.31 -0.46
CA GLY A 98 -19.69 -0.03 -1.00
C GLY A 98 -20.23 -0.15 -2.43
N ILE A 99 -21.06 0.83 -2.83
CA ILE A 99 -21.85 0.87 -4.07
C ILE A 99 -21.01 0.66 -5.35
N PHE A 100 -19.69 0.89 -5.29
CA PHE A 100 -18.75 0.71 -6.40
C PHE A 100 -18.26 -0.73 -6.61
N ASN A 101 -18.55 -1.68 -5.70
CA ASN A 101 -18.18 -3.09 -5.89
C ASN A 101 -19.06 -3.83 -6.92
N LYS A 102 -20.20 -3.27 -7.34
CA LYS A 102 -21.09 -3.87 -8.36
C LYS A 102 -20.54 -3.82 -9.78
N PHE A 103 -19.53 -2.98 -10.07
CA PHE A 103 -18.96 -2.84 -11.41
C PHE A 103 -17.69 -3.66 -11.62
N LYS A 104 -17.23 -4.40 -10.61
CA LYS A 104 -16.17 -5.40 -10.79
C LYS A 104 -16.82 -6.67 -11.33
N SER A 105 -16.56 -6.93 -12.61
CA SER A 105 -16.80 -8.19 -13.31
C SER A 105 -16.74 -9.43 -12.40
N GLU A 106 -17.80 -10.23 -12.42
CA GLU A 106 -17.92 -11.54 -11.76
C GLU A 106 -16.83 -12.56 -12.15
N LYS A 107 -15.91 -12.23 -13.06
CA LYS A 107 -14.78 -13.09 -13.44
C LYS A 107 -13.57 -13.03 -12.49
N GLN A 108 -13.58 -12.20 -11.45
CA GLN A 108 -12.60 -12.27 -10.36
C GLN A 108 -13.22 -12.87 -9.10
N LYS A 109 -13.87 -14.02 -9.25
CA LYS A 109 -14.20 -14.90 -8.13
C LYS A 109 -12.93 -15.67 -7.76
N ASN A 110 -12.45 -15.48 -6.53
CA ASN A 110 -11.39 -16.26 -5.85
C ASN A 110 -10.21 -16.72 -6.71
N LYS A 111 -9.20 -15.86 -6.85
CA LYS A 111 -7.83 -16.37 -6.82
C LYS A 111 -7.30 -16.06 -5.44
N ASP A 112 -7.34 -17.04 -4.57
CA ASP A 112 -6.56 -17.02 -3.34
C ASP A 112 -5.11 -16.77 -3.77
N VAL A 113 -4.54 -15.67 -3.29
CA VAL A 113 -3.13 -15.39 -3.43
C VAL A 113 -2.42 -16.50 -2.66
N PRO A 114 -1.62 -17.37 -3.31
CA PRO A 114 -0.92 -18.43 -2.58
C PRO A 114 0.00 -17.75 -1.56
N GLN A 115 -0.29 -17.96 -0.28
CA GLN A 115 0.69 -17.67 0.75
C GLN A 115 1.83 -18.68 0.57
N PRO A 116 3.11 -18.26 0.57
CA PRO A 116 4.22 -19.20 0.52
C PRO A 116 4.15 -20.07 1.78
N GLU A 117 4.00 -21.38 1.59
CA GLU A 117 3.99 -22.34 2.69
C GLU A 117 5.35 -22.35 3.39
N LEU A 118 5.33 -22.26 4.72
CA LEU A 118 6.51 -22.49 5.56
C LEU A 118 6.91 -23.96 5.39
N PHE A 119 8.06 -24.20 4.77
CA PHE A 119 8.60 -25.53 4.53
C PHE A 119 8.71 -26.33 5.84
N THR A 120 7.81 -27.29 6.04
CA THR A 120 8.00 -28.42 6.96
C THR A 120 8.48 -29.61 6.14
N TYR A 121 9.61 -30.21 6.53
CA TYR A 121 10.27 -31.35 5.86
C TYR A 121 9.51 -32.67 6.04
N GLU A 122 8.23 -32.72 5.72
CA GLU A 122 7.51 -33.99 5.64
C GLU A 122 6.73 -34.05 4.32
N ASN A 123 7.13 -35.03 3.50
CA ASN A 123 6.44 -35.59 2.34
C ASN A 123 6.91 -35.11 0.95
N ILE A 124 7.90 -35.80 0.39
CA ILE A 124 8.59 -35.49 -0.88
C ILE A 124 8.12 -36.39 -2.05
N SER A 125 6.91 -36.94 -2.00
CA SER A 125 6.46 -37.90 -3.02
C SER A 125 5.55 -37.30 -4.11
N ASP A 126 5.02 -36.08 -3.93
CA ASP A 126 3.98 -35.52 -4.82
C ASP A 126 4.43 -34.31 -5.67
N THR A 127 5.72 -33.94 -5.67
CA THR A 127 6.19 -32.65 -6.24
C THR A 127 6.82 -32.72 -7.65
N GLN A 128 6.98 -33.90 -8.25
CA GLN A 128 7.74 -34.04 -9.50
C GLN A 128 7.14 -33.29 -10.70
N ASP A 129 5.80 -33.18 -10.81
CA ASP A 129 5.15 -32.52 -11.96
C ASP A 129 5.08 -30.98 -11.83
N LEU A 130 5.24 -30.44 -10.62
CA LEU A 130 5.22 -28.98 -10.36
C LEU A 130 6.60 -28.34 -10.52
N GLU A 131 7.68 -29.11 -10.26
CA GLU A 131 9.06 -28.66 -10.44
C GLU A 131 9.35 -28.30 -11.91
N ASP A 132 8.90 -29.11 -12.87
CA ASP A 132 9.18 -28.88 -14.30
C ASP A 132 8.52 -27.60 -14.86
N PHE A 133 7.31 -27.26 -14.40
CA PHE A 133 6.61 -26.03 -14.80
C PHE A 133 7.26 -24.78 -14.21
N ASP A 134 7.72 -24.84 -12.95
CA ASP A 134 8.38 -23.71 -12.30
C ASP A 134 9.80 -23.52 -12.84
N MET A 135 10.50 -24.60 -13.18
CA MET A 135 11.82 -24.56 -13.81
C MET A 135 11.77 -23.89 -15.20
N GLN A 136 10.76 -24.19 -16.03
CA GLN A 136 10.58 -23.51 -17.32
C GLN A 136 10.27 -22.00 -17.19
N ASN A 137 9.47 -21.61 -16.20
CA ASN A 137 9.22 -20.19 -15.92
C ASN A 137 10.48 -19.49 -15.40
N GLN A 138 11.27 -20.16 -14.56
CA GLN A 138 12.53 -19.62 -14.10
C GLN A 138 13.55 -19.48 -15.25
N ILE A 139 13.66 -20.46 -16.14
CA ILE A 139 14.55 -20.42 -17.31
C ILE A 139 14.16 -19.27 -18.26
N SER A 140 12.87 -19.12 -18.58
CA SER A 140 12.39 -18.04 -19.44
C SER A 140 12.56 -16.64 -18.84
N ASN A 141 12.38 -16.50 -17.52
CA ASN A 141 12.68 -15.26 -16.81
C ASN A 141 14.19 -14.96 -16.78
N PHE A 142 15.03 -15.99 -16.64
CA PHE A 142 16.48 -15.86 -16.62
C PHE A 142 17.04 -15.50 -18.02
N GLU A 143 16.53 -16.14 -19.07
CA GLU A 143 16.83 -15.79 -20.47
C GLU A 143 16.41 -14.36 -20.81
N THR A 144 15.25 -13.92 -20.29
CA THR A 144 14.78 -12.54 -20.46
C THR A 144 15.70 -11.56 -19.74
N ALA A 145 16.13 -11.86 -18.51
CA ALA A 145 17.03 -11.02 -17.72
C ALA A 145 18.46 -10.96 -18.29
N LEU A 146 18.92 -12.01 -18.97
CA LEU A 146 20.23 -12.05 -19.65
C LEU A 146 20.27 -11.17 -20.92
N ASP A 147 19.13 -10.96 -21.57
CA ASP A 147 18.99 -10.11 -22.76
C ASP A 147 18.55 -8.67 -22.41
N GLU A 148 18.43 -8.33 -21.12
CA GLU A 148 18.17 -6.97 -20.65
C GLU A 148 19.39 -6.07 -20.93
N LYS A 149 19.29 -5.30 -22.02
CA LYS A 149 20.25 -4.24 -22.33
C LYS A 149 20.06 -3.06 -21.38
N PRO A 150 21.10 -2.22 -21.14
CA PRO A 150 20.96 -0.98 -20.40
C PRO A 150 19.74 -0.22 -20.90
N TYR A 151 18.98 0.36 -19.97
CA TYR A 151 17.62 0.83 -20.23
C TYR A 151 17.48 1.66 -21.54
N ILE A 152 18.48 2.48 -21.88
CA ILE A 152 18.48 3.32 -23.08
C ILE A 152 18.52 2.53 -24.42
N ALA A 153 18.99 1.27 -24.42
CA ALA A 153 19.23 0.45 -25.61
C ALA A 153 18.25 -0.74 -25.76
N ASP A 154 17.25 -0.85 -24.89
CA ASP A 154 16.23 -1.91 -24.97
C ASP A 154 15.03 -1.46 -25.83
N SER A 155 14.82 -2.18 -26.93
CA SER A 155 13.74 -1.93 -27.90
C SER A 155 12.35 -2.20 -27.32
N LYS A 156 12.25 -3.03 -26.27
CA LYS A 156 10.97 -3.38 -25.62
C LYS A 156 10.45 -2.26 -24.72
N GLN A 157 11.28 -1.24 -24.41
CA GLN A 157 10.89 -0.17 -23.50
C GLN A 157 9.84 0.77 -24.05
N LEU A 158 9.92 1.13 -25.33
CA LEU A 158 8.90 1.98 -25.95
C LEU A 158 7.51 1.35 -25.79
N GLY A 159 7.39 0.03 -25.99
CA GLY A 159 6.16 -0.72 -25.76
C GLY A 159 5.74 -0.76 -24.29
N PHE A 160 6.68 -0.90 -23.36
CA PHE A 160 6.41 -0.87 -21.92
C PHE A 160 5.89 0.52 -21.46
N TYR A 161 6.52 1.61 -21.89
CA TYR A 161 6.08 2.97 -21.56
C TYR A 161 4.75 3.33 -22.20
N LEU A 162 4.55 2.91 -23.46
CA LEU A 162 3.30 3.12 -24.17
C LEU A 162 2.15 2.33 -23.54
N SER A 163 2.38 1.08 -23.15
CA SER A 163 1.35 0.25 -22.50
C SER A 163 0.99 0.73 -21.10
N ARG A 164 2.00 1.12 -20.29
CA ARG A 164 1.79 1.65 -18.94
C ARG A 164 1.08 3.02 -18.92
N ASN A 165 1.28 3.83 -19.97
CA ASN A 165 0.71 5.18 -20.07
C ASN A 165 -0.28 5.33 -21.23
N ILE A 166 -0.90 4.23 -21.69
CA ILE A 166 -1.71 4.21 -22.91
C ILE A 166 -2.84 5.24 -22.93
N LYS A 167 -3.45 5.50 -21.76
CA LYS A 167 -4.51 6.50 -21.59
C LYS A 167 -3.99 7.92 -21.87
N THR A 168 -2.82 8.23 -21.34
CA THR A 168 -2.14 9.52 -21.55
C THR A 168 -1.72 9.65 -23.02
N SER A 169 -1.17 8.59 -23.61
CA SER A 169 -0.78 8.58 -25.03
C SER A 169 -1.97 8.80 -25.97
N LEU A 170 -3.11 8.16 -25.71
CA LEU A 170 -4.35 8.38 -26.48
C LEU A 170 -4.89 9.81 -26.31
N SER A 171 -4.82 10.36 -25.10
CA SER A 171 -5.24 11.75 -24.84
C SER A 171 -4.35 12.75 -25.59
N LEU A 172 -3.03 12.54 -25.57
CA LEU A 172 -2.08 13.37 -26.33
C LEU A 172 -2.31 13.26 -27.84
N LEU A 173 -2.59 12.05 -28.34
CA LEU A 173 -2.91 11.83 -29.75
C LEU A 173 -4.19 12.56 -30.17
N PHE A 174 -5.21 12.54 -29.32
CA PHE A 174 -6.45 13.29 -29.56
C PHE A 174 -6.19 14.81 -29.62
N ILE A 175 -5.42 15.35 -28.66
CA ILE A 175 -5.04 16.76 -28.65
C ILE A 175 -4.23 17.12 -29.91
N LEU A 176 -3.31 16.26 -30.33
CA LEU A 176 -2.52 16.46 -31.55
C LEU A 176 -3.41 16.54 -32.81
N ILE A 177 -4.45 15.72 -32.90
CA ILE A 177 -5.43 15.78 -33.98
C ILE A 177 -6.17 17.12 -33.97
N LEU A 178 -6.58 17.60 -32.81
CA LEU A 178 -7.25 18.91 -32.70
C LEU A 178 -6.33 20.07 -33.12
N ILE A 179 -5.06 20.03 -32.69
CA ILE A 179 -4.07 21.05 -33.06
C ILE A 179 -3.83 21.04 -34.57
N THR A 180 -3.65 19.87 -35.19
CA THR A 180 -3.39 19.78 -36.63
C THR A 180 -4.60 20.25 -37.45
N ARG A 181 -5.82 19.92 -37.04
CA ARG A 181 -7.05 20.44 -37.66
C ARG A 181 -7.18 21.95 -37.49
N GLY A 182 -6.94 22.48 -36.29
CA GLY A 182 -6.99 23.91 -36.03
C GLY A 182 -5.95 24.68 -36.86
N PHE A 183 -4.74 24.13 -36.99
CA PHE A 183 -3.69 24.73 -37.81
C PHE A 183 -4.00 24.70 -39.30
N GLN A 184 -4.61 23.62 -39.81
CA GLN A 184 -5.09 23.57 -41.20
C GLN A 184 -6.12 24.67 -41.48
N LEU A 185 -7.13 24.82 -40.62
CA LEU A 185 -8.14 25.89 -40.77
C LEU A 185 -7.53 27.29 -40.70
N PHE A 186 -6.51 27.48 -39.86
CA PHE A 186 -5.75 28.73 -39.80
C PHE A 186 -5.03 29.02 -41.11
N LEU A 187 -4.34 28.04 -41.69
CA LEU A 187 -3.67 28.20 -42.99
C LEU A 187 -4.67 28.47 -44.11
N ASP A 188 -5.81 27.78 -44.12
CA ASP A 188 -6.88 28.01 -45.10
C ASP A 188 -7.43 29.44 -44.98
N SER A 189 -7.57 29.95 -43.76
CA SER A 189 -8.00 31.33 -43.51
C SER A 189 -6.99 32.35 -44.05
N ILE A 190 -5.69 32.13 -43.82
CA ILE A 190 -4.63 32.97 -44.39
C ILE A 190 -4.68 32.94 -45.91
N LYS A 191 -4.87 31.76 -46.51
CA LYS A 191 -4.95 31.60 -47.95
C LYS A 191 -6.08 32.42 -48.55
N ILE A 192 -7.27 32.38 -47.95
CA ILE A 192 -8.43 33.18 -48.38
C ILE A 192 -8.14 34.68 -48.28
N ILE A 193 -7.47 35.13 -47.21
CA ILE A 193 -7.11 36.54 -47.05
C ILE A 193 -6.16 36.98 -48.17
N ILE A 194 -5.15 36.18 -48.49
CA ILE A 194 -4.20 36.46 -49.57
C ILE A 194 -4.90 36.49 -50.92
N GLU A 195 -5.77 35.52 -51.21
CA GLU A 195 -6.55 35.45 -52.45
C GLU A 195 -7.47 36.67 -52.64
N ASN A 196 -8.02 37.22 -51.56
CA ASN A 196 -8.85 38.44 -51.62
C ASN A 196 -8.02 39.73 -51.74
N LEU A 197 -6.72 39.69 -51.43
CA LEU A 197 -5.84 40.85 -51.47
C LEU A 197 -5.13 41.03 -52.82
N LEU A 198 -5.11 39.97 -53.65
CA LEU A 198 -4.38 39.88 -54.91
C LEU A 198 -5.34 40.00 -56.10
#